data_AF-X1SXJ6-F1
#
_entry.id   AF-X1SXJ6-F1
#
_cell.length_a   1.000
_cell.length_b   1.000
_cell.length_c   1.000
_cell.angle_alpha   90.00
_cell.angle_beta   90.00
_cell.angle_gamma   90.00
#
_symmetry.space_group_name_H-M   'P 1'
#
loop_
_entity.id
_entity.type
_entity.pdbx_description
1 polymer ?
#
loop_
_entity_poly.entity_id
_entity_poly.type
_entity_poly.pdbx_seq_one_letter_code
_entity_poly.pdbx_strand_id
1 'polypeptide(L)'
;MFQVTKKNGEVVKISNPSSFPSKNEIQKIEEPYVKVNIITPSKCIGGIMDLVQGRRGGFKNMEYIDEKILRLDYELPLNEIILDFYDKLKSISSGYASLDYDLIGYQPSELAKVDIL
;
A
#
# COMPACT_ATOMS: atom_id res chain seq x y z
N MET A 1 -8.45 -7.15 -0.45
CA MET A 1 -8.81 -8.19 -1.45
C MET A 1 -7.52 -8.77 -2.00
N PHE A 2 -7.36 -10.09 -2.04
CA PHE A 2 -6.17 -10.79 -2.54
C PHE A 2 -6.50 -11.56 -3.82
N GLN A 3 -5.48 -11.91 -4.58
CA GLN A 3 -5.58 -12.81 -5.73
C GLN A 3 -4.66 -13.99 -5.47
N VAL A 4 -5.21 -15.20 -5.55
CA VAL A 4 -4.48 -16.43 -5.26
C VAL A 4 -4.43 -17.25 -6.54
N THR A 5 -3.21 -17.53 -7.00
CA THR A 5 -2.97 -18.48 -8.07
C THR A 5 -2.74 -19.84 -7.43
N LYS A 6 -3.59 -20.81 -7.74
CA LYS A 6 -3.46 -22.20 -7.32
C LYS A 6 -2.43 -22.94 -8.19
N LYS A 7 -1.90 -24.06 -7.71
CA LYS A 7 -0.93 -24.93 -8.44
C LYS A 7 -1.50 -25.52 -9.74
N ASN A 8 -2.82 -25.63 -9.85
CA ASN A 8 -3.50 -26.03 -11.08
C ASN A 8 -3.61 -24.89 -12.11
N GLY A 9 -3.08 -23.69 -11.82
CA GLY A 9 -3.15 -22.50 -12.67
C GLY A 9 -4.42 -21.66 -12.51
N GLU A 10 -5.39 -22.11 -11.70
CA GLU A 10 -6.62 -21.36 -11.45
C GLU A 10 -6.35 -20.13 -10.59
N VAL A 11 -6.89 -18.98 -11.00
CA VAL A 11 -6.79 -17.72 -10.26
C VAL A 11 -8.11 -17.44 -9.56
N VAL A 12 -8.07 -17.35 -8.22
CA VAL A 12 -9.23 -17.02 -7.38
C VAL A 12 -9.02 -15.69 -6.67
N LYS A 13 -10.04 -14.83 -6.70
CA LYS A 13 -10.06 -13.58 -5.93
C LYS A 13 -10.61 -13.85 -4.54
N ILE A 14 -9.87 -13.46 -3.52
CA ILE A 14 -10.20 -13.68 -2.12
C ILE A 14 -10.48 -12.33 -1.45
N SER A 15 -11.72 -12.09 -1.06
CA SER A 15 -12.12 -10.91 -0.28
C SER A 15 -12.15 -11.18 1.23
N ASN A 16 -12.37 -12.44 1.63
CA ASN A 16 -12.46 -12.86 3.02
C ASN A 16 -11.30 -13.84 3.36
N PRO A 17 -10.56 -13.64 4.46
CA PRO A 17 -9.56 -14.59 4.95
C PRO A 17 -10.05 -16.05 5.04
N SER A 18 -11.32 -16.29 5.39
CA SER A 18 -11.87 -17.66 5.47
C SER A 18 -12.05 -18.34 4.11
N SER A 19 -11.96 -17.60 3.01
CA SER A 19 -12.10 -18.15 1.65
C SER A 19 -10.76 -18.57 1.04
N PHE A 20 -9.65 -18.46 1.79
CA PHE A 20 -8.35 -18.92 1.29
C PHE A 20 -8.36 -20.44 1.03
N PRO A 21 -7.88 -20.90 -0.15
CA PRO A 21 -7.74 -22.32 -0.42
C PRO A 21 -6.66 -22.94 0.47
N SER A 22 -6.61 -24.27 0.51
CA SER A 22 -5.63 -25.00 1.32
C SER A 22 -4.21 -24.59 0.94
N LYS A 23 -3.30 -24.42 1.92
CA LYS A 23 -1.90 -24.01 1.68
C LYS A 23 -1.20 -24.87 0.61
N ASN A 24 -1.53 -26.17 0.54
CA ASN A 24 -0.96 -27.11 -0.43
C ASN A 24 -1.38 -26.83 -1.88
N GLU A 25 -2.50 -26.12 -2.09
CA GLU A 25 -3.02 -25.77 -3.40
C GLU A 25 -2.51 -24.41 -3.87
N ILE A 26 -1.98 -23.58 -2.98
CA ILE A 26 -1.51 -22.23 -3.29
C ILE A 26 -0.15 -22.28 -3.99
N GLN A 27 -0.03 -21.58 -5.11
CA GLN A 27 1.23 -21.34 -5.81
C GLN A 27 1.74 -19.92 -5.58
N LYS A 28 0.86 -18.91 -5.68
CA LYS A 28 1.19 -17.50 -5.45
C LYS A 28 0.03 -16.78 -4.79
N ILE A 29 0.36 -15.81 -3.94
CA ILE A 29 -0.59 -14.86 -3.36
C ILE A 29 -0.14 -13.47 -3.80
N GLU A 30 -1.08 -12.70 -4.29
CA GLU A 30 -0.85 -11.36 -4.79
C GLU A 30 -1.85 -10.41 -4.15
N GLU A 31 -1.42 -9.18 -3.88
CA GLU A 31 -2.28 -8.12 -3.37
C GLU A 31 -2.28 -6.93 -4.33
N PRO A 32 -3.38 -6.17 -4.42
CA PRO A 32 -3.43 -4.98 -5.26
C PRO A 32 -2.50 -3.92 -4.68
N TYR A 33 -1.60 -3.43 -5.52
CA TYR A 33 -0.72 -2.31 -5.21
C TYR A 33 -1.23 -1.04 -5.88
N VAL A 34 -0.93 0.06 -5.23
CA VAL A 34 -1.20 1.39 -5.76
C VAL A 34 0.07 2.21 -5.78
N LYS A 35 0.19 3.05 -6.80
CA LYS A 35 1.10 4.19 -6.77
C LYS A 35 0.37 5.31 -6.06
N VAL A 36 1.02 5.87 -5.07
CA VAL A 36 0.50 6.94 -4.24
C VAL A 36 1.31 8.20 -4.48
N ASN A 37 0.60 9.30 -4.64
CA ASN A 37 1.15 10.62 -4.72
C ASN A 37 0.71 11.47 -3.53
N ILE A 38 1.68 12.05 -2.81
CA ILE A 38 1.42 12.92 -1.67
C ILE A 38 2.03 14.28 -1.95
N ILE A 39 1.21 15.33 -1.94
CA ILE A 39 1.70 16.71 -2.03
C ILE A 39 1.52 17.36 -0.66
N THR A 40 2.58 17.94 -0.13
CA THR A 40 2.61 18.41 1.26
C THR A 40 3.70 19.46 1.50
N PRO A 41 3.57 20.30 2.55
CA PRO A 41 4.66 21.17 2.96
C PRO A 41 5.93 20.42 3.38
N SER A 42 7.11 20.94 3.03
CA SER A 42 8.42 20.34 3.31
C SER A 42 8.72 20.10 4.79
N LYS A 43 8.17 20.93 5.66
CA LYS A 43 8.23 20.75 7.12
C LYS A 43 7.58 19.45 7.62
N CYS A 44 6.65 18.86 6.87
CA CYS A 44 5.88 17.67 7.27
C CYS A 44 6.49 16.36 6.72
N ILE A 45 7.59 16.43 5.97
CA ILE A 45 8.16 15.28 5.26
C ILE A 45 8.47 14.10 6.18
N GLY A 46 9.15 14.32 7.31
CA GLY A 46 9.60 13.25 8.20
C GLY A 46 8.45 12.36 8.67
N GLY A 47 7.38 12.98 9.22
CA GLY A 47 6.22 12.24 9.69
C GLY A 47 5.47 11.49 8.58
N ILE A 48 5.46 12.03 7.35
CA ILE A 48 4.83 11.36 6.21
C ILE A 48 5.67 10.17 5.74
N MET A 49 7.00 10.31 5.71
CA MET A 49 7.90 9.19 5.40
C MET A 49 7.74 8.06 6.41
N ASP A 50 7.69 8.39 7.71
CA ASP A 50 7.47 7.40 8.77
C ASP A 50 6.11 6.69 8.62
N LEU A 51 5.05 7.44 8.32
CA LEU A 51 3.71 6.88 8.08
C LEU A 51 3.73 5.89 6.92
N VAL A 52 4.31 6.26 5.77
CA VAL A 52 4.26 5.42 4.57
C VAL A 52 5.18 4.20 4.71
N GLN A 53 6.35 4.34 5.33
CA GLN A 53 7.25 3.21 5.59
C GLN A 53 6.63 2.21 6.57
N GLY A 54 5.93 2.68 7.62
CA GLY A 54 5.16 1.82 8.52
C GLY A 54 4.02 1.04 7.85
N ARG A 55 3.67 1.41 6.60
CA ARG A 55 2.60 0.85 5.78
C ARG A 55 3.12 0.01 4.61
N ARG A 56 4.33 -0.55 4.74
CA ARG A 56 5.01 -1.33 3.69
C ARG A 56 5.23 -0.51 2.41
N GLY A 57 5.29 0.81 2.52
CA GLY A 57 5.47 1.70 1.39
C GLY A 57 6.91 1.75 0.89
N GLY A 58 7.09 1.40 -0.38
CA GLY A 58 8.34 1.55 -1.10
C GLY A 58 8.47 2.94 -1.66
N PHE A 59 9.48 3.69 -1.22
CA PHE A 59 9.83 5.00 -1.78
C PHE A 59 10.16 4.89 -3.27
N LYS A 60 9.63 5.81 -4.09
CA LYS A 60 9.92 5.86 -5.53
C LYS A 60 10.58 7.15 -5.94
N ASN A 61 10.01 8.27 -5.53
CA ASN A 61 10.52 9.58 -5.93
C ASN A 61 10.15 10.66 -4.92
N MET A 62 10.95 11.72 -4.91
CA MET A 62 10.68 12.95 -4.18
C MET A 62 11.06 14.12 -5.07
N GLU A 63 10.14 15.07 -5.21
CA GLU A 63 10.34 16.25 -6.04
C GLU A 63 9.86 17.50 -5.30
N TYR A 64 10.67 18.54 -5.26
CA TYR A 64 10.24 19.85 -4.76
C TYR A 64 9.46 20.56 -5.88
N ILE A 65 8.17 20.80 -5.65
CA ILE A 65 7.33 21.59 -6.56
C ILE A 65 7.71 23.08 -6.42
N ASP A 66 7.98 23.51 -5.18
CA ASP A 66 8.54 24.82 -4.85
C ASP A 66 9.38 24.74 -3.55
N GLU A 67 9.82 25.88 -3.02
CA GLU A 67 10.64 25.95 -1.80
C GLU A 67 9.95 25.36 -0.55
N LYS A 68 8.62 25.36 -0.53
CA LYS A 68 7.80 25.00 0.64
C LYS A 68 6.97 23.74 0.42
N ILE A 69 6.73 23.33 -0.82
CA ILE A 69 5.87 22.21 -1.19
C ILE A 69 6.69 21.15 -1.91
N LEU A 70 6.51 19.91 -1.50
CA LEU A 70 7.06 18.75 -2.20
C LEU A 70 5.97 17.76 -2.59
N ARG A 71 6.37 16.90 -3.50
CA ARG A 71 5.66 15.72 -3.97
C ARG A 71 6.45 14.48 -3.58
N LEU A 72 5.77 13.51 -3.00
CA LEU A 72 6.29 12.19 -2.70
C LEU A 72 5.54 11.13 -3.50
N ASP A 73 6.29 10.26 -4.17
CA ASP A 73 5.75 9.08 -4.84
C ASP A 73 6.15 7.82 -4.06
N TYR A 74 5.15 7.01 -3.76
CA TYR A 74 5.31 5.72 -3.10
C TYR A 74 4.52 4.62 -3.82
N GLU A 75 4.91 3.38 -3.61
CA GLU A 75 4.08 2.22 -3.93
C GLU A 75 3.81 1.42 -2.66
N LEU A 76 2.55 1.07 -2.42
CA LEU A 76 2.13 0.28 -1.27
C LEU A 76 0.88 -0.55 -1.59
N PRO A 77 0.63 -1.60 -0.81
CA PRO A 77 -0.62 -2.34 -0.89
C PRO A 77 -1.84 -1.45 -0.63
N LEU A 78 -2.88 -1.59 -1.45
CA LEU A 78 -4.12 -0.82 -1.32
C LEU A 78 -4.75 -0.96 0.08
N ASN A 79 -4.67 -2.17 0.67
CA ASN A 79 -5.20 -2.44 2.01
C ASN A 79 -4.63 -1.51 3.09
N GLU A 80 -3.40 -1.02 2.92
CA GLU A 80 -2.72 -0.15 3.89
C GLU A 80 -3.21 1.30 3.83
N ILE A 81 -3.86 1.70 2.73
CA ILE A 81 -4.43 3.05 2.54
C ILE A 81 -5.88 3.12 3.01
N ILE A 82 -6.65 2.04 2.81
CA ILE A 82 -8.08 2.00 3.13
C ILE A 82 -8.34 2.22 4.62
N LEU A 83 -7.40 1.86 5.49
CA LEU A 83 -7.52 1.92 6.94
C LEU A 83 -6.68 3.07 7.50
N ASP A 84 -7.34 4.11 8.01
CA ASP A 84 -6.80 5.24 8.81
C ASP A 84 -5.68 6.09 8.18
N PHE A 85 -5.16 5.72 7.00
CA PHE A 85 -4.04 6.38 6.37
C PHE A 85 -4.32 7.85 6.08
N TYR A 86 -5.49 8.13 5.50
CA TYR A 86 -5.89 9.49 5.15
C TYR A 86 -6.02 10.38 6.40
N ASP A 87 -6.61 9.85 7.48
CA ASP A 87 -6.77 10.59 8.73
C ASP A 87 -5.42 10.89 9.40
N LYS A 88 -4.52 9.90 9.43
CA LYS A 88 -3.14 10.09 9.93
C LYS A 88 -2.36 11.09 9.08
N LEU A 89 -2.46 11.00 7.76
CA LEU A 89 -1.82 11.93 6.83
C LEU A 89 -2.30 13.37 7.07
N LYS A 90 -3.61 13.56 7.22
CA LYS A 90 -4.20 14.87 7.53
C LYS A 90 -3.77 15.37 8.91
N SER A 91 -3.69 14.51 9.91
CA SER A 91 -3.20 14.88 11.25
C SER A 91 -1.73 15.36 11.22
N ILE A 92 -0.82 14.58 10.61
CA ILE A 92 0.61 14.92 10.49
C ILE A 92 0.81 16.23 9.72
N SER A 93 0.02 16.43 8.67
CA SER A 93 0.12 17.63 7.84
C SER A 93 -0.71 18.80 8.33
N SER A 94 -1.40 18.71 9.47
CA SER A 94 -2.37 19.73 9.92
C SER A 94 -3.42 20.10 8.85
N GLY A 95 -3.81 19.13 8.03
CA GLY A 95 -4.77 19.28 6.95
C GLY A 95 -4.18 19.63 5.57
N TYR A 96 -2.91 20.02 5.50
CA TYR A 96 -2.28 20.57 4.30
C TYR A 96 -1.85 19.54 3.25
N ALA A 97 -1.77 18.24 3.58
CA ALA A 97 -1.41 17.22 2.59
C ALA A 97 -2.60 16.84 1.69
N SER A 98 -2.34 16.64 0.40
CA SER A 98 -3.24 15.93 -0.52
C SER A 98 -2.69 14.53 -0.83
N LEU A 99 -3.60 13.64 -1.24
CA LEU A 99 -3.31 12.24 -1.54
C LEU A 99 -4.07 11.86 -2.80
N ASP A 100 -3.35 11.39 -3.80
CA ASP A 100 -3.91 10.73 -4.98
C ASP A 100 -3.32 9.33 -5.08
N TYR A 101 -4.07 8.38 -5.62
CA TYR A 101 -3.56 7.03 -5.84
C TYR A 101 -4.15 6.38 -7.08
N ASP A 102 -3.32 5.57 -7.74
CA ASP A 102 -3.67 4.81 -8.93
C ASP A 102 -3.35 3.33 -8.72
N LEU A 103 -4.27 2.45 -9.10
CA LEU A 103 -4.02 1.01 -9.11
C LEU A 103 -2.94 0.67 -10.14
N ILE A 104 -1.86 0.06 -9.69
CA ILE A 104 -0.73 -0.36 -10.55
C ILE A 104 -0.68 -1.87 -10.77
N GLY A 105 -1.77 -2.56 -10.47
CA GLY A 105 -1.91 -4.00 -10.63
C GLY A 105 -1.66 -4.77 -9.34
N TYR A 106 -1.45 -6.08 -9.51
CA TYR A 106 -1.21 -7.00 -8.40
C TYR A 106 0.28 -7.28 -8.30
N GLN A 107 0.81 -7.24 -7.08
CA GLN A 107 2.20 -7.66 -6.82
C GLN A 107 2.20 -8.87 -5.87
N PRO A 108 3.20 -9.76 -6.01
CA PRO A 108 3.40 -10.87 -5.09
C PRO A 108 3.47 -10.34 -3.66
N SER A 109 2.63 -10.88 -2.79
CA SER A 109 2.66 -10.55 -1.37
C SER A 109 3.59 -11.52 -0.66
N GLU A 110 4.55 -11.00 0.11
CA GLU A 110 5.35 -11.79 1.05
C GLU A 110 4.54 -12.18 2.29
N LEU A 111 3.32 -12.71 2.10
CA LEU A 111 2.58 -13.47 3.12
C LEU A 111 3.31 -14.82 3.35
N ALA A 112 4.61 -14.78 3.59
CA ALA A 112 5.39 -15.89 4.05
C ALA A 112 5.07 -16.07 5.53
N LYS A 113 4.34 -17.14 5.86
CA LYS A 113 4.26 -17.69 7.23
C LYS A 113 3.73 -16.73 8.31
N VAL A 114 2.61 -16.04 8.10
CA VAL A 114 1.75 -15.77 9.27
C VAL A 114 0.76 -16.91 9.31
N ASP A 115 1.06 -17.88 10.17
CA ASP A 115 0.11 -18.94 10.50
C ASP A 115 -1.19 -18.29 10.97
N ILE A 116 -2.21 -18.36 10.12
CA ILE A 116 -3.59 -18.31 10.60
C ILE A 116 -3.77 -19.66 11.33
N LEU A 117 -3.42 -19.67 12.62
CA LEU A 117 -3.73 -20.72 13.57
C LEU A 117 -5.15 -20.51 14.10
#